data_AF-A0A9E6B8W9-F1
#
_entry.id   AF-A0A9E6B8W9-F1
#
_cell.length_a   1.000
_cell.length_b   1.000
_cell.length_c   1.000
_cell.angle_alpha   90.00
_cell.angle_beta   90.00
_cell.angle_gamma   90.00
#
_symmetry.space_group_name_H-M   'P 1'
#
loop_
_entity.id
_entity.type
_entity.pdbx_description
1 polymer ?
#
loop_
_entity_poly.entity_id
_entity_poly.type
_entity_poly.pdbx_seq_one_letter_code
_entity_poly.pdbx_strand_id
1 'polypeptide(L)'
;MTLRVDAPERQFVVREPCDVEIVLRSDRRLVPGDTVEAQFPNSWLLVSGPSFTRELQADDPDAAHFVRVHSPGGAARFDVEIRRRNLAYPEGTCRHGRHVIATLAEGAVEAGAPIRVLYANTFAPYTSGTEPVWLRVCGEAPDCEPRLAVAPGPAETVRILAPSGVEPGQEFDVVIASLDRFQNASSTSYQGQTLSLDGGAVVVGLIGVLLWYGSIGRTTASGTAVYQYLVPGVSCIGAALFMGERLAPMQIIGISVMLAGVYLARVPDRTDRQALNGEGG
;
A
#
# COMPACT_ATOMS: atom_id res chain seq x y z
N MET A 1 4.55 -17.35 -34.55
CA MET A 1 5.66 -16.47 -34.16
C MET A 1 5.92 -16.75 -32.69
N THR A 2 7.15 -17.12 -32.35
CA THR A 2 7.56 -17.35 -30.97
C THR A 2 8.21 -16.10 -30.42
N LEU A 3 7.77 -15.67 -29.25
CA LEU A 3 8.19 -14.42 -28.60
C LEU A 3 8.79 -14.71 -27.23
N ARG A 4 10.10 -14.55 -27.14
CA ARG A 4 10.84 -14.66 -25.88
C ARG A 4 11.01 -13.28 -25.25
N VAL A 5 10.91 -13.23 -23.93
CA VAL A 5 10.99 -12.00 -23.17
C VAL A 5 11.91 -12.17 -21.98
N ASP A 6 12.89 -11.29 -21.88
CA ASP A 6 13.75 -11.14 -20.72
C ASP A 6 13.37 -9.83 -20.03
N ALA A 7 12.94 -9.92 -18.77
CA ALA A 7 12.64 -8.78 -17.92
C ALA A 7 13.66 -8.66 -16.80
N PRO A 8 13.74 -7.52 -16.09
CA PRO A 8 14.66 -7.38 -14.98
C PRO A 8 14.39 -8.46 -13.93
N GLU A 9 15.37 -9.32 -13.66
CA GLU A 9 15.27 -10.32 -12.58
C GLU A 9 15.33 -9.67 -11.18
N ARG A 10 15.71 -8.39 -11.11
CA ARG A 10 15.81 -7.66 -9.85
C ARG A 10 14.44 -7.26 -9.33
N GLN A 11 14.30 -7.27 -8.01
CA GLN A 11 13.19 -6.66 -7.30
C GLN A 11 13.52 -5.19 -7.03
N PHE A 12 12.61 -4.28 -7.38
CA PHE A 12 12.71 -2.86 -7.01
C PHE A 12 12.20 -2.64 -5.59
N VAL A 13 12.55 -1.54 -4.95
CA VAL A 13 11.94 -1.11 -3.67
C VAL A 13 10.93 0.01 -3.95
N VAL A 14 9.85 0.08 -3.17
CA VAL A 14 8.86 1.16 -3.31
C VAL A 14 9.50 2.54 -3.41
N ARG A 15 9.08 3.32 -4.41
CA ARG A 15 9.61 4.67 -4.72
C ARG A 15 11.10 4.76 -5.04
N GLU A 16 11.80 3.66 -5.28
CA GLU A 16 13.16 3.64 -5.81
C GLU A 16 13.22 4.34 -7.18
N PRO A 17 14.06 5.37 -7.39
CA PRO A 17 14.34 5.90 -8.72
C PRO A 17 14.99 4.82 -9.59
N CYS A 18 14.42 4.58 -10.77
CA CYS A 18 14.86 3.47 -11.61
C CYS A 18 14.51 3.66 -13.08
N ASP A 19 15.16 2.84 -13.89
CA ASP A 19 14.79 2.55 -15.27
C ASP A 19 14.34 1.08 -15.36
N VAL A 20 13.34 0.83 -16.20
CA VAL A 20 12.84 -0.51 -16.48
C VAL A 20 13.09 -0.81 -17.95
N GLU A 21 13.84 -1.88 -18.22
CA GLU A 21 14.09 -2.34 -19.58
C GLU A 21 13.56 -3.76 -19.75
N ILE A 22 12.75 -3.97 -20.79
CA ILE A 22 12.27 -5.29 -21.20
C ILE A 22 12.88 -5.60 -22.56
N VAL A 23 13.49 -6.76 -22.68
CA VAL A 23 14.11 -7.23 -23.92
C VAL A 23 13.23 -8.31 -24.55
N LEU A 24 12.78 -8.05 -25.78
CA LEU A 24 11.97 -8.94 -26.60
C LEU A 24 12.84 -9.57 -27.70
N ARG A 25 12.57 -10.82 -28.04
CA ARG A 25 13.14 -11.49 -29.22
C ARG A 25 12.06 -12.25 -29.98
N SER A 26 11.89 -11.91 -31.25
CA SER A 26 10.97 -12.56 -32.17
C SER A 26 11.74 -13.53 -33.08
N ASP A 27 11.20 -14.71 -33.35
CA ASP A 27 11.70 -15.62 -34.39
C ASP A 27 11.40 -15.15 -35.83
N ARG A 28 10.59 -14.10 -35.96
CA ARG A 28 10.23 -13.45 -37.22
C ARG A 28 10.99 -12.13 -37.37
N ARG A 29 11.45 -11.86 -38.60
CA ARG A 29 11.96 -10.55 -39.03
C ARG A 29 10.83 -9.51 -39.04
N LEU A 30 11.05 -8.36 -38.40
CA LEU A 30 10.12 -7.22 -38.42
C LEU A 30 10.47 -6.25 -39.54
N VAL A 31 9.45 -5.75 -40.21
CA VAL A 31 9.53 -4.80 -41.33
C VAL A 31 8.69 -3.56 -41.07
N PRO A 32 8.86 -2.46 -41.83
CA PRO A 32 8.09 -1.25 -41.59
C PRO A 32 6.58 -1.50 -41.59
N GLY A 33 5.88 -0.97 -40.58
CA GLY A 33 4.47 -1.21 -40.29
C GLY A 33 4.21 -2.28 -39.21
N ASP A 34 5.18 -3.14 -38.90
CA ASP A 34 5.08 -4.07 -37.76
C ASP A 34 5.11 -3.31 -36.43
N THR A 35 4.33 -3.78 -35.45
CA THR A 35 4.15 -3.10 -34.16
C THR A 35 4.79 -3.86 -33.00
N VAL A 36 5.28 -3.10 -32.01
CA VAL A 36 5.66 -3.57 -30.68
C VAL A 36 4.85 -2.75 -29.69
N GLU A 37 3.99 -3.43 -28.93
CA GLU A 37 3.03 -2.82 -28.02
C GLU A 37 3.33 -3.21 -26.58
N ALA A 38 3.23 -2.24 -25.67
CA ALA A 38 3.49 -2.45 -24.25
C ALA A 38 2.54 -1.64 -23.37
N GLN A 39 2.17 -2.21 -22.23
CA GLN A 39 1.53 -1.47 -21.15
C GLN A 39 2.10 -1.93 -19.81
N PHE A 40 2.81 -1.01 -19.16
CA PHE A 40 3.27 -1.17 -17.79
C PHE A 40 2.08 -1.22 -16.81
N PRO A 41 2.23 -1.89 -15.65
CA PRO A 41 1.14 -1.99 -14.69
C PRO A 41 0.65 -0.62 -14.24
N ASN A 42 -0.64 -0.50 -13.96
CA ASN A 42 -1.26 0.77 -13.59
C ASN A 42 -0.62 1.39 -12.33
N SER A 43 -0.13 0.57 -11.40
CA SER A 43 0.59 1.01 -10.20
C SER A 43 1.83 1.86 -10.52
N TRP A 44 2.57 1.51 -11.59
CA TRP A 44 3.78 2.21 -12.05
C TRP A 44 3.50 3.59 -12.64
N LEU A 45 2.23 3.91 -12.87
CA LEU A 45 1.79 5.21 -13.35
C LEU A 45 1.24 6.08 -12.21
N LEU A 46 1.12 5.57 -10.98
CA LEU A 46 0.62 6.35 -9.85
C LEU A 46 1.70 7.24 -9.24
N VAL A 47 1.31 8.44 -8.79
CA VAL A 47 2.21 9.40 -8.13
C VAL A 47 2.11 9.33 -6.61
N SER A 48 0.95 9.70 -6.06
CA SER A 48 0.68 9.84 -4.62
C SER A 48 -0.69 9.31 -4.20
N GLY A 49 -1.40 8.64 -5.12
CA GLY A 49 -2.73 8.09 -4.89
C GLY A 49 -3.41 7.64 -6.19
N PRO A 50 -4.60 7.03 -6.11
CA PRO A 50 -5.29 6.45 -7.26
C PRO A 50 -5.79 7.50 -8.28
N SER A 51 -5.81 8.78 -7.91
CA SER A 51 -6.33 9.86 -8.77
C SER A 51 -5.25 10.58 -9.58
N PHE A 52 -3.97 10.39 -9.25
CA PHE A 52 -2.87 11.14 -9.86
C PHE A 52 -1.96 10.21 -10.62
N THR A 53 -2.00 10.34 -11.95
CA THR A 53 -1.17 9.55 -12.87
C THR A 53 -0.04 10.39 -13.44
N ARG A 54 1.12 9.77 -13.58
CA ARG A 54 2.24 10.27 -14.36
C ARG A 54 1.87 10.31 -15.84
N GLU A 55 2.54 11.18 -16.58
CA GLU A 55 2.46 11.23 -18.03
C GLU A 55 3.71 10.56 -18.61
N LEU A 56 3.50 9.55 -19.45
CA LEU A 56 4.58 8.95 -20.22
C LEU A 56 4.81 9.80 -21.46
N GLN A 57 6.06 9.93 -21.89
CA GLN A 57 6.44 10.68 -23.08
C GLN A 57 7.55 9.95 -23.84
N ALA A 58 7.73 10.24 -25.13
CA ALA A 58 8.74 9.61 -25.98
C ALA A 58 9.61 10.64 -26.74
N ASP A 59 9.56 11.90 -26.32
CA ASP A 59 10.16 13.05 -27.02
C ASP A 59 11.55 13.40 -26.46
N ASP A 60 11.70 13.47 -25.13
CA ASP A 60 12.92 13.91 -24.46
C ASP A 60 13.51 12.77 -23.61
N PRO A 61 14.68 12.19 -23.99
CA PRO A 61 15.29 11.08 -23.28
C PRO A 61 15.80 11.42 -21.88
N ASP A 62 16.02 12.70 -21.57
CA ASP A 62 16.52 13.15 -20.26
C ASP A 62 15.38 13.60 -19.35
N ALA A 63 14.17 13.80 -19.89
CA ALA A 63 12.99 14.15 -19.11
C ALA A 63 12.39 12.94 -18.38
N ALA A 64 11.61 13.23 -17.34
CA ALA A 64 10.93 12.21 -16.55
C ALA A 64 10.01 11.34 -17.41
N HIS A 65 9.92 10.07 -17.04
CA HIS A 65 8.97 9.10 -17.61
C HIS A 65 9.09 8.91 -19.12
N PHE A 66 10.34 8.93 -19.61
CA PHE A 66 10.67 8.68 -21.00
C PHE A 66 10.45 7.22 -21.37
N VAL A 67 9.82 6.95 -22.50
CA VAL A 67 9.63 5.62 -23.05
C VAL A 67 10.22 5.53 -24.44
N ARG A 68 10.97 4.46 -24.69
CA ARG A 68 11.59 4.20 -25.99
C ARG A 68 11.51 2.73 -26.35
N VAL A 69 11.24 2.46 -27.63
CA VAL A 69 11.41 1.14 -28.22
C VAL A 69 12.51 1.21 -29.26
N HIS A 70 13.52 0.34 -29.16
CA HIS A 70 14.64 0.34 -30.08
C HIS A 70 15.29 -1.04 -30.23
N SER A 71 15.93 -1.29 -31.37
CA SER A 71 16.79 -2.46 -31.57
C SER A 71 18.26 -2.02 -31.50
N PRO A 72 19.11 -2.60 -30.62
CA PRO A 72 20.55 -2.41 -30.66
C PRO A 72 21.12 -2.74 -32.05
N GLY A 73 22.07 -1.94 -32.53
CA GLY A 73 22.70 -2.14 -33.85
C GLY A 73 22.15 -1.26 -34.98
N GLY A 74 21.14 -0.43 -34.72
CA GLY A 74 21.03 0.91 -35.32
C GLY A 74 20.44 1.08 -36.72
N ALA A 75 19.91 0.05 -37.38
CA ALA A 75 19.25 0.23 -38.68
C ALA A 75 17.72 0.47 -38.58
N ALA A 76 17.10 0.08 -37.46
CA ALA A 76 15.65 0.14 -37.27
C ALA A 76 15.23 1.37 -36.46
N ARG A 77 14.24 2.13 -36.96
CA ARG A 77 13.64 3.27 -36.27
C ARG A 77 12.18 2.98 -35.95
N PHE A 78 11.80 3.15 -34.70
CA PHE A 78 10.41 3.03 -34.25
C PHE A 78 9.81 4.41 -33.98
N ASP A 79 8.60 4.65 -34.49
CA ASP A 79 7.78 5.78 -34.09
C ASP A 79 6.87 5.33 -32.94
N VAL A 80 6.91 6.05 -31.81
CA VAL A 80 6.24 5.66 -30.56
C VAL A 80 5.02 6.55 -30.32
N GLU A 81 3.86 5.92 -30.15
CA GLU A 81 2.61 6.58 -29.76
C GLU A 81 2.15 6.09 -28.38
N ILE A 82 1.66 7.01 -27.55
CA ILE A 82 1.16 6.69 -26.20
C ILE A 82 -0.32 7.03 -26.12
N ARG A 83 -1.17 6.00 -26.00
CA ARG A 83 -2.63 6.15 -25.92
C ARG A 83 -3.16 5.91 -24.50
N ARG A 84 -4.18 6.65 -24.10
CA ARG A 84 -4.96 6.34 -22.88
C ARG A 84 -5.87 5.15 -23.17
N ARG A 85 -5.48 3.96 -22.70
CA ARG A 85 -6.25 2.71 -22.82
C ARG A 85 -5.91 1.79 -21.66
N ASN A 86 -6.88 1.05 -21.12
CA ASN A 86 -6.66 0.04 -20.09
C ASN A 86 -6.67 -1.35 -20.71
N LEU A 87 -5.50 -2.00 -20.77
CA LEU A 87 -5.31 -3.34 -21.34
C LEU A 87 -5.05 -4.38 -20.27
N ALA A 88 -4.38 -4.01 -19.17
CA ALA A 88 -4.21 -4.88 -18.01
C ALA A 88 -5.55 -5.15 -17.30
N TYR A 89 -6.49 -4.18 -17.33
CA TYR A 89 -7.84 -4.30 -16.76
C TYR A 89 -8.90 -3.76 -17.73
N PRO A 90 -9.27 -4.54 -18.78
CA PRO A 90 -10.13 -4.07 -19.86
C PRO A 90 -11.52 -3.58 -19.42
N GLU A 91 -12.06 -4.18 -18.35
CA GLU A 91 -13.38 -3.84 -17.81
C GLU A 91 -13.39 -2.54 -16.98
N GLY A 92 -12.21 -2.01 -16.63
CA GLY A 92 -12.08 -0.81 -15.79
C GLY A 92 -12.08 0.50 -16.57
N THR A 93 -12.59 1.57 -15.97
CA THR A 93 -12.48 2.92 -16.54
C THR A 93 -11.01 3.27 -16.82
N CYS A 94 -10.71 3.79 -18.00
CA CYS A 94 -9.34 4.13 -18.39
C CYS A 94 -8.84 5.40 -17.67
N ARG A 95 -8.38 5.23 -16.44
CA ARG A 95 -7.74 6.30 -15.63
C ARG A 95 -6.22 6.25 -15.78
N HIS A 96 -5.66 5.07 -15.52
CA HIS A 96 -4.21 4.89 -15.39
C HIS A 96 -3.57 4.39 -16.66
N GLY A 97 -4.20 3.42 -17.34
CA GLY A 97 -3.60 2.73 -18.48
C GLY A 97 -3.00 3.65 -19.54
N ARG A 98 -1.73 3.40 -19.87
CA ARG A 98 -1.00 4.03 -20.97
C ARG A 98 -0.49 2.92 -21.87
N HIS A 99 -1.02 2.89 -23.08
CA HIS A 99 -0.67 1.91 -24.08
C HIS A 99 0.37 2.50 -25.00
N VAL A 100 1.59 1.96 -24.92
CA VAL A 100 2.74 2.32 -25.75
C VAL A 100 2.67 1.48 -27.01
N ILE A 101 2.60 2.12 -28.16
CA ILE A 101 2.56 1.49 -29.49
C ILE A 101 3.77 1.99 -30.26
N ALA A 102 4.74 1.12 -30.49
CA ALA A 102 5.91 1.43 -31.30
C ALA A 102 5.76 0.78 -32.68
N THR A 103 5.63 1.59 -33.72
CA THR A 103 5.54 1.13 -35.11
C THR A 103 6.91 1.22 -35.76
N LEU A 104 7.40 0.14 -36.35
CA LEU A 104 8.64 0.19 -37.12
C LEU A 104 8.43 1.08 -38.34
N ALA A 105 9.14 2.21 -38.41
CA ALA A 105 9.00 3.21 -39.47
C ALA A 105 10.05 3.03 -40.58
N GLU A 106 11.30 2.73 -40.20
CA GLU A 106 12.42 2.58 -41.12
C GLU A 106 13.29 1.38 -40.74
N GLY A 107 13.93 0.77 -41.75
CA GLY A 107 14.82 -0.38 -41.57
C GLY A 107 14.10 -1.70 -41.33
N ALA A 108 14.80 -2.64 -40.72
CA ALA A 108 14.28 -3.95 -40.35
C ALA A 108 14.94 -4.45 -39.06
N VAL A 109 14.21 -5.27 -38.29
CA VAL A 109 14.79 -6.02 -37.16
C VAL A 109 14.87 -7.48 -37.56
N GLU A 110 16.09 -8.01 -37.66
CA GLU A 110 16.32 -9.40 -38.04
C GLU A 110 15.77 -10.38 -37.00
N ALA A 111 15.38 -11.57 -37.44
CA ALA A 111 14.91 -12.63 -36.54
C ALA A 111 15.95 -12.92 -35.44
N GLY A 112 15.48 -13.00 -34.19
CA GLY A 112 16.29 -13.22 -33.00
C GLY A 112 17.01 -11.98 -32.48
N ALA A 113 17.05 -10.87 -33.23
CA ALA A 113 17.64 -9.63 -32.76
C ALA A 113 16.85 -9.05 -31.58
N PRO A 114 17.52 -8.42 -30.60
CA PRO A 114 16.85 -7.90 -29.41
C PRO A 114 16.09 -6.62 -29.73
N ILE A 115 14.87 -6.49 -29.22
CA ILE A 115 14.08 -5.26 -29.21
C ILE A 115 13.94 -4.84 -27.75
N ARG A 116 14.34 -3.62 -27.41
CA ARG A 116 14.33 -3.08 -26.04
C ARG A 116 13.17 -2.11 -25.88
N VAL A 117 12.29 -2.40 -24.93
CA VAL A 117 11.26 -1.48 -24.42
C VAL A 117 11.79 -0.88 -23.13
N LEU A 118 12.22 0.37 -23.19
CA LEU A 118 12.79 1.13 -22.08
C LEU A 118 11.73 2.09 -21.52
N TYR A 119 11.57 2.09 -20.20
CA TYR A 119 10.88 3.11 -19.42
C TYR A 119 11.87 3.72 -18.43
N ALA A 120 12.40 4.89 -18.78
CA ALA A 120 13.49 5.56 -18.10
C ALA A 120 13.03 6.76 -17.27
N ASN A 121 13.94 7.24 -16.42
CA ASN A 121 13.77 8.44 -15.58
C ASN A 121 12.49 8.36 -14.75
N THR A 122 12.26 7.20 -14.13
CA THR A 122 11.05 6.92 -13.38
C THR A 122 11.38 6.46 -11.96
N PHE A 123 10.36 5.96 -11.27
CA PHE A 123 10.51 5.36 -9.96
C PHE A 123 9.47 4.26 -9.77
N ALA A 124 9.84 3.22 -9.03
CA ALA A 124 8.95 2.13 -8.67
C ALA A 124 7.68 2.65 -7.94
N PRO A 125 6.54 1.96 -8.05
CA PRO A 125 5.30 2.36 -7.39
C PRO A 125 5.46 2.49 -5.87
N TYR A 126 4.53 3.20 -5.24
CA TYR A 126 4.47 3.25 -3.77
C TYR A 126 3.81 2.00 -3.17
N THR A 127 3.23 1.14 -4.00
CA THR A 127 2.67 -0.17 -3.62
C THR A 127 3.67 -1.28 -3.91
N SER A 128 3.87 -2.20 -2.97
CA SER A 128 4.64 -3.42 -3.19
C SER A 128 3.77 -4.49 -3.87
N GLY A 129 4.38 -5.38 -4.63
CA GLY A 129 3.67 -6.45 -5.32
C GLY A 129 4.43 -6.93 -6.54
N THR A 130 3.85 -7.92 -7.24
CA THR A 130 4.37 -8.40 -8.51
C THR A 130 3.26 -8.36 -9.55
N GLU A 131 3.44 -7.57 -10.60
CA GLU A 131 2.42 -7.32 -11.62
C GLU A 131 2.97 -7.63 -13.03
N PRO A 132 2.14 -8.19 -13.93
CA PRO A 132 2.54 -8.47 -15.30
C PRO A 132 2.62 -7.18 -16.13
N VAL A 133 3.56 -7.16 -17.08
CA VAL A 133 3.60 -6.15 -18.14
C VAL A 133 2.91 -6.73 -19.36
N TRP A 134 1.87 -6.06 -19.84
CA TRP A 134 1.18 -6.49 -21.04
C TRP A 134 2.03 -6.15 -22.27
N LEU A 135 2.29 -7.13 -23.14
CA LEU A 135 3.16 -6.97 -24.31
C LEU A 135 2.59 -7.68 -25.53
N ARG A 136 2.71 -7.07 -26.71
CA ARG A 136 2.46 -7.72 -27.99
C ARG A 136 3.51 -7.34 -29.03
N VAL A 137 3.83 -8.25 -29.93
CA VAL A 137 4.57 -7.92 -31.17
C VAL A 137 3.73 -8.40 -32.34
N CYS A 138 3.36 -7.50 -33.25
CA CYS A 138 2.43 -7.77 -34.34
C CYS A 138 1.12 -8.44 -33.88
N GLY A 139 0.62 -8.07 -32.69
CA GLY A 139 -0.60 -8.65 -32.08
C GLY A 139 -0.39 -9.97 -31.35
N GLU A 140 0.79 -10.59 -31.42
CA GLU A 140 1.10 -11.87 -30.76
C GLU A 140 1.62 -11.66 -29.33
N ALA A 141 1.18 -12.51 -28.40
CA ALA A 141 1.62 -12.49 -27.01
C ALA A 141 2.96 -13.24 -26.82
N PRO A 142 3.78 -12.86 -25.83
CA PRO A 142 4.93 -13.67 -25.45
C PRO A 142 4.52 -15.00 -24.80
N ASP A 143 5.40 -15.99 -24.86
CA ASP A 143 5.17 -17.31 -24.25
C ASP A 143 4.99 -17.20 -22.72
N CYS A 144 5.70 -16.26 -22.11
CA CYS A 144 5.61 -15.91 -20.70
C CYS A 144 5.53 -14.39 -20.56
N GLU A 145 4.50 -13.90 -19.86
CA GLU A 145 4.38 -12.48 -19.59
C GLU A 145 5.43 -12.05 -18.55
N PRO A 146 6.28 -11.06 -18.87
CA PRO A 146 7.23 -10.54 -17.90
C PRO A 146 6.50 -9.87 -16.75
N ARG A 147 7.12 -9.92 -15.57
CA ARG A 147 6.57 -9.35 -14.34
C ARG A 147 7.55 -8.38 -13.73
N LEU A 148 7.03 -7.30 -13.16
CA LEU A 148 7.80 -6.36 -12.36
C LEU A 148 7.50 -6.60 -10.89
N ALA A 149 8.54 -6.85 -10.11
CA ALA A 149 8.46 -7.10 -8.67
C ALA A 149 8.93 -5.88 -7.88
N VAL A 150 8.14 -5.46 -6.90
CA VAL A 150 8.41 -4.31 -6.03
C VAL A 150 8.28 -4.76 -4.58
N ALA A 151 9.37 -4.66 -3.82
CA ALA A 151 9.46 -4.92 -2.39
C ALA A 151 8.93 -3.74 -1.58
N PRO A 152 8.32 -3.99 -0.41
CA PRO A 152 8.01 -2.95 0.56
C PRO A 152 9.29 -2.28 1.08
N GLY A 153 9.14 -1.06 1.61
CA GLY A 153 10.21 -0.36 2.31
C GLY A 153 10.48 -0.95 3.71
N PRO A 154 11.43 -0.38 4.47
CA PRO A 154 11.61 -0.73 5.89
C PRO A 154 10.33 -0.43 6.67
N ALA A 155 10.02 -1.24 7.69
CA ALA A 155 8.83 -1.01 8.50
C ALA A 155 9.00 0.25 9.37
N GLU A 156 8.02 1.15 9.27
CA GLU A 156 7.96 2.39 10.06
C GLU A 156 6.87 2.34 11.14
N THR A 157 5.82 1.54 10.92
CA THR A 157 4.72 1.42 11.88
C THR A 157 4.34 -0.03 12.12
N VAL A 158 3.74 -0.31 13.29
CA VAL A 158 3.15 -1.60 13.63
C VAL A 158 1.68 -1.38 13.92
N ARG A 159 0.81 -2.15 13.29
CA ARG A 159 -0.64 -2.12 13.52
C ARG A 159 -1.08 -3.47 14.08
N ILE A 160 -1.83 -3.41 15.18
CA ILE A 160 -2.51 -4.55 15.76
C ILE A 160 -3.97 -4.49 15.29
N LEU A 161 -4.41 -5.52 14.59
CA LEU A 161 -5.76 -5.68 14.09
C LEU A 161 -6.41 -6.81 14.86
N ALA A 162 -7.50 -6.51 15.55
CA ALA A 162 -8.31 -7.49 16.25
C ALA A 162 -9.79 -7.31 15.85
N PRO A 163 -10.54 -8.42 15.67
CA PRO A 163 -11.96 -8.37 15.37
C PRO A 163 -12.74 -7.67 16.49
N SER A 164 -13.66 -6.80 16.11
CA SER A 164 -14.44 -5.97 17.05
C SER A 164 -15.70 -6.65 17.60
N GLY A 165 -16.09 -7.80 17.05
CA GLY A 165 -17.35 -8.50 17.34
C GLY A 165 -17.22 -9.79 18.13
N VAL A 166 -16.15 -9.95 18.91
CA VAL A 166 -15.87 -11.18 19.67
C VAL A 166 -16.69 -11.21 20.95
N GLU A 167 -17.31 -12.36 21.24
CA GLU A 167 -18.06 -12.59 22.49
C GLU A 167 -17.14 -12.95 23.67
N PRO A 168 -17.57 -12.72 24.92
CA PRO A 168 -16.85 -13.18 26.10
C PRO A 168 -16.51 -14.68 26.04
N GLY A 169 -15.22 -15.02 26.14
CA GLY A 169 -14.74 -16.40 26.12
C GLY A 169 -14.55 -17.01 24.73
N GLN A 170 -14.89 -16.28 23.66
CA GLN A 170 -14.66 -16.71 22.29
C GLN A 170 -13.19 -16.50 21.89
N GLU A 171 -12.56 -17.52 21.31
CA GLU A 171 -11.22 -17.41 20.73
C GLU A 171 -11.24 -16.55 19.47
N PHE A 172 -10.18 -15.76 19.26
CA PHE A 172 -10.04 -14.92 18.08
C PHE A 172 -8.58 -14.69 17.70
N ASP A 173 -8.36 -14.44 16.42
CA ASP A 173 -7.04 -14.11 15.89
C ASP A 173 -6.76 -12.61 15.96
N VAL A 174 -5.52 -12.28 16.32
CA VAL A 174 -4.98 -10.92 16.26
C VAL A 174 -3.88 -10.89 15.21
N VAL A 175 -3.98 -9.96 14.26
CA VAL A 175 -2.96 -9.75 13.24
C VAL A 175 -2.07 -8.59 13.65
N ILE A 176 -0.77 -8.85 13.79
CA ILE A 176 0.24 -7.82 13.96
C ILE A 176 0.91 -7.61 12.61
N ALA A 177 0.66 -6.45 12.00
CA ALA A 177 1.23 -6.09 10.71
C ALA A 177 2.29 -5.00 10.90
N SER A 178 3.51 -5.27 10.46
CA SER A 178 4.53 -4.25 10.26
C SER A 178 4.38 -3.63 8.88
N LEU A 179 4.35 -2.31 8.84
CA LEU A 179 3.99 -1.54 7.66
C LEU A 179 5.09 -0.53 7.33
N ASP A 180 5.43 -0.41 6.06
CA ASP A 180 6.28 0.68 5.57
C ASP A 180 5.53 2.03 5.57
N ARG A 181 6.23 3.11 5.19
CA ARG A 181 5.63 4.46 5.11
C ARG A 181 4.44 4.60 4.16
N PHE A 182 4.26 3.66 3.23
CA PHE A 182 3.18 3.62 2.26
C PHE A 182 2.09 2.60 2.62
N GLN A 183 2.16 2.03 3.83
CA GLN A 183 1.25 1.01 4.33
C GLN A 183 1.34 -0.34 3.60
N ASN A 184 2.46 -0.65 2.97
CA ASN A 184 2.73 -2.01 2.49
C ASN A 184 3.17 -2.89 3.65
N ALA A 185 2.78 -4.17 3.63
CA ALA A 185 3.24 -5.15 4.60
C ALA A 185 4.77 -5.36 4.43
N SER A 186 5.54 -4.87 5.39
CA SER A 186 6.99 -4.97 5.43
C SER A 186 7.40 -6.00 6.49
N SER A 187 8.08 -7.07 6.11
CA SER A 187 8.50 -8.12 7.05
C SER A 187 9.86 -7.87 7.71
N THR A 188 10.60 -6.82 7.31
CA THR A 188 12.06 -6.76 7.54
C THR A 188 12.47 -6.26 8.92
N SER A 189 11.63 -5.53 9.65
CA SER A 189 12.03 -4.94 10.94
C SER A 189 11.83 -5.86 12.15
N TYR A 190 10.98 -6.90 12.03
CA TYR A 190 10.59 -7.73 13.18
C TYR A 190 10.80 -9.24 12.97
N GLN A 191 11.35 -9.65 11.83
CA GLN A 191 11.64 -11.06 11.55
C GLN A 191 12.76 -11.57 12.48
N GLY A 192 12.49 -12.66 13.21
CA GLY A 192 13.45 -13.26 14.14
C GLY A 192 13.68 -12.48 15.44
N GLN A 193 12.90 -11.44 15.71
CA GLN A 193 12.95 -10.71 16.98
C GLN A 193 12.19 -11.50 18.06
N THR A 194 12.83 -11.69 19.22
CA THR A 194 12.12 -12.13 20.43
C THR A 194 11.41 -10.92 21.02
N LEU A 195 10.09 -11.00 21.16
CA LEU A 195 9.33 -9.99 21.91
C LEU A 195 9.75 -10.06 23.39
N SER A 196 10.60 -9.13 23.83
CA SER A 196 11.00 -8.97 25.24
C SER A 196 10.27 -7.79 25.88
N LEU A 197 9.95 -7.91 27.16
CA LEU A 197 9.19 -6.93 27.94
C LEU A 197 10.08 -5.78 28.47
N ASP A 198 11.25 -5.56 27.89
CA ASP A 198 12.31 -4.76 28.52
C ASP A 198 12.23 -3.26 28.19
N GLY A 199 11.34 -2.87 27.27
CA GLY A 199 11.08 -1.47 26.88
C GLY A 199 9.63 -1.07 27.20
N GLY A 200 9.43 -0.35 28.30
CA GLY A 200 8.11 -0.09 28.90
C GLY A 200 7.00 0.44 27.98
N ALA A 201 7.31 1.04 26.82
CA ALA A 201 6.30 1.49 25.86
C ALA A 201 5.55 0.33 25.17
N VAL A 202 6.25 -0.75 24.78
CA VAL A 202 5.61 -1.94 24.17
C VAL A 202 4.79 -2.68 25.23
N VAL A 203 5.30 -2.75 26.46
CA VAL A 203 4.63 -3.38 27.59
C VAL A 203 3.36 -2.63 27.98
N VAL A 204 3.42 -1.30 28.11
CA VAL A 204 2.24 -0.48 28.44
C VAL A 204 1.22 -0.52 27.30
N GLY A 205 1.67 -0.50 26.04
CA GLY A 205 0.79 -0.67 24.88
C GLY A 205 0.11 -2.03 24.85
N LEU A 206 0.87 -3.12 25.04
CA LEU A 206 0.35 -4.49 25.05
C LEU A 206 -0.56 -4.74 26.26
N ILE A 207 -0.17 -4.30 27.46
CA ILE A 207 -1.02 -4.37 28.66
C ILE A 207 -2.28 -3.53 28.46
N GLY A 208 -2.18 -2.33 27.91
CA GLY A 208 -3.33 -1.47 27.61
C GLY A 208 -4.30 -2.16 26.66
N VAL A 209 -3.79 -2.78 25.60
CA VAL A 209 -4.56 -3.58 24.65
C VAL A 209 -5.18 -4.81 25.33
N LEU A 210 -4.42 -5.57 26.12
CA LEU A 210 -4.90 -6.76 26.84
C LEU A 210 -5.99 -6.40 27.88
N LEU A 211 -5.81 -5.32 28.63
CA LEU A 211 -6.80 -4.81 29.57
C LEU A 211 -8.04 -4.28 28.86
N TRP A 212 -7.86 -3.59 27.72
CA TRP A 212 -8.95 -3.09 26.90
C TRP A 212 -9.82 -4.23 26.37
N TYR A 213 -9.22 -5.22 25.70
CA TYR A 213 -9.95 -6.36 25.17
C TYR A 213 -10.48 -7.28 26.29
N GLY A 214 -9.76 -7.42 27.40
CA GLY A 214 -10.25 -8.11 28.60
C GLY A 214 -11.45 -7.41 29.25
N SER A 215 -11.51 -6.07 29.21
CA SER A 215 -12.66 -5.29 29.68
C SER A 215 -13.86 -5.41 28.74
N ILE A 216 -13.64 -5.46 27.42
CA ILE A 216 -14.69 -5.76 26.46
C ILE A 216 -15.26 -7.16 26.71
N GLY A 217 -14.43 -8.16 27.02
CA GLY A 217 -14.89 -9.50 27.41
C GLY A 217 -15.75 -9.55 28.69
N ARG A 218 -15.85 -8.46 29.45
CA ARG A 218 -16.72 -8.35 30.65
C ARG A 218 -17.84 -7.33 30.47
N THR A 219 -17.86 -6.57 29.37
CA THR A 219 -18.80 -5.47 29.10
C THR A 219 -19.14 -5.40 27.59
N THR A 220 -19.57 -4.25 27.07
CA THR A 220 -19.75 -4.03 25.62
C THR A 220 -18.71 -3.02 25.10
N ALA A 221 -18.42 -3.03 23.80
CA ALA A 221 -17.50 -2.07 23.18
C ALA A 221 -17.90 -0.61 23.47
N SER A 222 -19.19 -0.28 23.35
CA SER A 222 -19.72 1.05 23.69
C SER A 222 -19.61 1.36 25.18
N GLY A 223 -19.83 0.37 26.05
CA GLY A 223 -19.65 0.53 27.50
C GLY A 223 -18.20 0.76 27.92
N THR A 224 -17.23 0.16 27.21
CA THR A 224 -15.80 0.33 27.47
C THR A 224 -15.27 1.65 26.87
N ALA A 225 -15.79 2.09 25.71
CA ALA A 225 -15.43 3.34 25.03
C ALA A 225 -15.61 4.59 25.89
N VAL A 226 -16.62 4.63 26.76
CA VAL A 226 -16.85 5.76 27.67
C VAL A 226 -15.68 5.99 28.62
N TYR A 227 -14.92 4.95 28.98
CA TYR A 227 -13.75 5.10 29.86
C TYR A 227 -12.51 5.64 29.14
N GLN A 228 -12.47 5.64 27.80
CA GLN A 228 -11.39 6.32 27.07
C GLN A 228 -11.37 7.82 27.34
N TYR A 229 -12.52 8.41 27.69
CA TYR A 229 -12.59 9.80 28.10
C TYR A 229 -11.82 10.09 29.39
N LEU A 230 -11.49 9.07 30.21
CA LEU A 230 -10.67 9.25 31.42
C LEU A 230 -9.17 9.40 31.12
N VAL A 231 -8.71 8.96 29.93
CA VAL A 231 -7.28 8.94 29.56
C VAL A 231 -6.59 10.31 29.73
N PRO A 232 -7.15 11.44 29.24
CA PRO A 232 -6.50 12.74 29.40
C PRO A 232 -6.33 13.13 30.86
N GLY A 233 -7.32 12.83 31.71
CA GLY A 233 -7.28 13.16 33.13
C GLY A 233 -6.28 12.30 33.90
N VAL A 234 -6.25 10.99 33.63
CA VAL A 234 -5.25 10.07 34.21
C VAL A 234 -3.84 10.47 33.77
N SER A 235 -3.64 10.84 32.52
CA SER A 235 -2.35 11.34 32.02
C SER A 235 -1.91 12.63 32.71
N CYS A 236 -2.82 13.59 32.92
CA CYS A 236 -2.50 14.83 33.66
C CYS A 236 -2.12 14.54 35.12
N ILE A 237 -2.86 13.67 35.79
CA ILE A 237 -2.56 13.26 37.18
C ILE A 237 -1.22 12.53 37.23
N GLY A 238 -0.96 11.64 36.27
CA GLY A 238 0.31 10.94 36.13
C GLY A 238 1.48 11.90 35.92
N ALA A 239 1.35 12.88 35.03
CA ALA A 239 2.38 13.91 34.83
C ALA A 239 2.65 14.70 36.12
N ALA A 240 1.61 15.07 36.85
CA ALA A 240 1.78 15.76 38.14
C ALA A 240 2.50 14.91 39.20
N LEU A 241 2.18 13.61 39.28
CA LEU A 241 2.75 12.69 40.27
C LEU A 241 4.17 12.25 39.95
N PHE A 242 4.47 11.97 38.68
CA PHE A 242 5.73 11.36 38.24
C PHE A 242 6.74 12.38 37.68
N MET A 243 6.27 13.47 37.06
CA MET A 243 7.13 14.53 36.53
C MET A 243 7.19 15.77 37.44
N GLY A 244 6.39 15.81 38.51
CA GLY A 244 6.36 16.93 39.46
C GLY A 244 5.74 18.21 38.90
N GLU A 245 4.99 18.11 37.80
CA GLU A 245 4.31 19.25 37.20
C GLU A 245 3.18 19.76 38.10
N ARG A 246 3.03 21.09 38.18
CA ARG A 246 1.91 21.70 38.89
C ARG A 246 0.70 21.73 37.98
N LEU A 247 -0.38 21.08 38.39
CA LEU A 247 -1.66 21.14 37.68
C LEU A 247 -2.18 22.58 37.67
N ALA A 248 -2.36 23.12 36.46
CA ALA A 248 -3.00 24.41 36.27
C ALA A 248 -4.47 24.34 36.72
N PRO A 249 -5.05 25.43 37.24
CA PRO A 249 -6.46 25.46 37.64
C PRO A 249 -7.43 25.01 36.53
N MET A 250 -7.11 25.34 35.26
CA MET A 250 -7.88 24.90 34.10
C MET A 250 -7.85 23.38 33.89
N GLN A 251 -6.72 22.71 34.17
CA GLN A 251 -6.60 21.25 34.09
C GLN A 251 -7.46 20.57 35.17
N ILE A 252 -7.52 21.14 36.37
CA ILE A 252 -8.36 20.64 37.47
C ILE A 252 -9.85 20.72 37.09
N ILE A 253 -10.27 21.84 36.49
CA ILE A 253 -11.64 22.00 35.98
C ILE A 253 -11.92 20.96 34.88
N GLY A 254 -11.00 20.79 33.92
CA GLY A 254 -11.13 19.80 32.85
C GLY A 254 -11.28 18.37 33.37
N ILE A 255 -10.44 17.96 34.34
CA ILE A 255 -10.54 16.65 35.01
C ILE A 255 -11.90 16.49 35.70
N SER A 256 -12.40 17.55 36.36
CA SER A 256 -13.67 17.51 37.09
C SER A 256 -14.86 17.33 36.14
N VAL A 257 -14.88 18.05 35.02
CA VAL A 257 -15.91 17.94 33.97
C VAL A 257 -15.88 16.54 33.33
N MET A 258 -14.68 16.02 33.06
CA MET A 258 -14.47 14.68 32.51
C MET A 258 -15.06 13.60 33.44
N LEU A 259 -14.75 13.64 34.74
CA LEU A 259 -15.29 12.70 35.73
C LEU A 259 -16.83 12.79 35.83
N ALA A 260 -17.39 14.01 35.82
CA ALA A 260 -18.83 14.21 35.82
C ALA A 260 -19.50 13.64 34.55
N GLY A 261 -18.90 13.83 33.38
CA GLY A 261 -19.41 13.30 32.11
C GLY A 261 -19.42 11.77 32.09
N VAL A 262 -18.35 11.12 32.55
CA VAL A 262 -18.29 9.65 32.64
C VAL A 262 -19.29 9.12 33.67
N TYR A 263 -19.43 9.80 34.82
CA TYR A 263 -20.43 9.43 35.82
C TYR A 263 -21.85 9.48 35.23
N LEU A 264 -22.24 10.61 34.62
CA LEU A 264 -23.56 10.79 34.02
C LEU A 264 -23.85 9.77 32.92
N ALA A 265 -22.86 9.46 32.07
CA ALA A 265 -22.99 8.46 31.01
C ALA A 265 -23.17 7.02 31.53
N ARG A 266 -22.95 6.77 32.81
CA ARG A 266 -23.06 5.45 33.46
C ARG A 266 -24.18 5.37 34.50
N VAL A 267 -24.88 6.48 34.80
CA VAL A 267 -26.08 6.44 35.63
C VAL A 267 -27.20 5.77 34.82
N PRO A 268 -27.82 4.68 35.33
CA PRO A 268 -28.95 4.04 34.66
C PRO A 268 -30.12 5.03 34.53
N ASP A 269 -30.73 5.07 33.34
CA ASP A 269 -31.88 5.93 33.10
C ASP A 269 -33.10 5.48 33.93
N ARG A 270 -34.05 6.38 34.18
CA ARG A 270 -35.23 6.11 35.02
C ARG A 270 -36.04 4.88 34.58
N THR A 271 -35.99 4.55 33.28
CA THR A 271 -36.66 3.42 32.66
C THR A 271 -36.08 2.07 33.09
N ASP A 272 -34.75 1.95 33.23
CA ASP A 272 -34.09 0.71 33.70
C ASP A 272 -34.35 0.44 35.19
N ARG A 273 -34.49 1.51 35.99
CA ARG A 273 -34.83 1.38 37.42
C ARG A 273 -36.26 0.88 37.66
N GLN A 274 -37.19 1.11 36.73
CA GLN A 274 -38.56 0.59 36.83
C GLN A 274 -38.63 -0.89 36.44
N ALA A 275 -37.84 -1.33 35.46
CA ALA A 275 -37.74 -2.75 35.10
C ALA A 275 -37.16 -3.62 36.22
N LEU A 276 -36.11 -3.14 36.90
CA LEU A 276 -35.48 -3.87 38.03
C LEU A 276 -36.34 -3.94 39.31
N ASN A 277 -37.26 -2.99 39.50
CA ASN A 277 -38.16 -2.96 40.67
C ASN A 277 -39.54 -3.59 40.39
N GLY A 278 -39.84 -3.94 39.13
CA GLY A 278 -41.13 -4.50 38.71
C GLY A 278 -41.23 -6.03 38.79
N GLU A 279 -40.13 -6.74 39.03
CA GLU A 279 -40.11 -8.22 39.16
C GLU A 279 -40.33 -8.72 40.60
N GLY A 280 -40.69 -7.83 41.53
CA GLY A 280 -40.85 -8.15 42.96
C GLY A 280 -42.25 -7.89 43.55
N GLY A 281 -43.29 -7.82 42.73
CA GLY A 281 -44.69 -7.59 43.16
C GLY A 281 -45.63 -8.71 42.73
#